data_AF-A0A223CYX8-F1
#
_entry.id   AF-A0A223CYX8-F1
#
_cell.length_a   1.000
_cell.length_b   1.000
_cell.length_c   1.000
_cell.angle_alpha   90.00
_cell.angle_beta   90.00
_cell.angle_gamma   90.00
#
_symmetry.space_group_name_H-M   'P 1'
#
loop_
_entity.id
_entity.type
_entity.pdbx_description
1 polymer ?
#
loop_
_entity_poly.entity_id
_entity_poly.type
_entity_poly.pdbx_seq_one_letter_code
_entity_poly.pdbx_strand_id
1 'polypeptide(L)'
;MNETLVHVEGILVSDPLSYQSVEEAGEVYLAKIDLRTPLSVGEVELTELFLNLGPNSRGLTNGDRVSVTGVVALRNLITRSGKIRRGGVYQLLVQDVRW
;
A
#
# COMPACT_ATOMS: atom_id res chain seq x y z
N MET A 1 -8.60 16.52 0.22
CA MET A 1 -8.80 15.30 1.04
C MET A 1 -7.90 15.46 2.26
N ASN A 2 -8.41 15.19 3.47
CA ASN A 2 -7.56 15.20 4.67
C ASN A 2 -6.58 14.03 4.55
N GLU A 3 -5.29 14.35 4.39
CA GLU A 3 -4.22 13.37 4.43
C GLU A 3 -4.09 12.89 5.89
N THR A 4 -4.58 11.67 6.17
CA THR A 4 -4.42 11.06 7.49
C THR A 4 -3.11 10.31 7.52
N LEU A 5 -2.14 10.85 8.25
CA LEU A 5 -0.91 10.15 8.60
C LEU A 5 -1.26 9.01 9.57
N VAL A 6 -0.88 7.79 9.22
CA VAL A 6 -1.12 6.60 10.03
C VAL A 6 0.18 5.85 10.27
N HIS A 7 0.19 5.10 11.36
CA HIS A 7 1.23 4.15 11.71
C HIS A 7 0.61 2.76 11.82
N VAL A 8 1.17 1.79 11.11
CA VAL A 8 0.65 0.42 11.09
C VAL A 8 1.78 -0.59 11.29
N GLU A 9 1.43 -1.71 11.94
CA GLU A 9 2.28 -2.89 12.03
C GLU A 9 1.63 -4.04 11.28
N GLY A 10 2.44 -4.85 10.61
CA GLY A 10 1.92 -6.00 9.88
C GLY A 10 2.99 -6.91 9.31
N ILE A 11 2.55 -7.86 8.50
CA ILE A 11 3.41 -8.82 7.80
C ILE A 11 3.19 -8.64 6.30
N LEU A 12 4.26 -8.55 5.53
CA LEU A 12 4.15 -8.59 4.08
C LEU A 12 3.69 -9.98 3.64
N VAL A 13 2.63 -10.04 2.84
CA VAL A 13 2.08 -11.30 2.29
C VAL A 13 2.44 -11.48 0.82
N SER A 14 3.20 -10.55 0.26
CA SER A 14 3.75 -10.63 -1.09
C SER A 14 5.09 -9.91 -1.16
N ASP A 15 5.96 -10.35 -2.08
CA ASP A 15 7.10 -9.55 -2.47
C ASP A 15 6.62 -8.22 -3.10
N PRO A 16 7.38 -7.12 -2.97
CA PRO A 16 7.12 -5.91 -3.72
C PRO A 16 7.17 -6.16 -5.23
N LEU A 17 6.09 -5.79 -5.92
CA LEU A 17 5.97 -5.92 -7.38
C LEU A 17 5.97 -4.55 -8.02
N SER A 18 6.65 -4.43 -9.17
CA SER A 18 6.58 -3.21 -9.96
C SER A 18 5.18 -3.02 -10.55
N TYR A 19 4.72 -1.77 -10.53
CA TYR A 19 3.40 -1.35 -10.98
C TYR A 19 3.49 0.01 -11.65
N GLN A 20 2.97 0.13 -12.86
CA GLN A 20 2.84 1.41 -13.54
C GLN A 20 1.66 2.18 -12.95
N SER A 21 1.95 3.16 -12.09
CA SER A 21 0.93 3.99 -11.48
C SER A 21 0.50 5.12 -12.41
N VAL A 22 -0.82 5.33 -12.48
CA VAL A 22 -1.41 6.44 -13.22
C VAL A 22 -1.21 7.73 -12.44
N GLU A 23 -1.44 7.67 -11.14
CA GLU A 23 -1.45 8.81 -10.25
C GLU A 23 -0.04 9.37 -9.97
N GLU A 24 0.98 8.51 -9.91
CA GLU A 24 2.39 8.93 -9.80
C GLU A 24 3.05 9.17 -11.17
N ALA A 25 2.35 8.92 -12.28
CA ALA A 25 2.87 9.02 -13.64
C ALA A 25 4.22 8.28 -13.83
N GLY A 26 4.36 7.11 -13.21
CA GLY A 26 5.63 6.39 -13.14
C GLY A 26 5.50 4.97 -12.55
N GLU A 27 6.60 4.22 -12.61
CA GLU A 27 6.69 2.91 -11.96
C GLU A 27 6.86 3.08 -10.44
N VAL A 28 6.07 2.34 -9.67
CA VAL A 28 6.18 2.22 -8.22
C VAL A 28 6.21 0.75 -7.82
N TYR A 29 6.69 0.47 -6.62
CA TYR A 29 6.62 -0.87 -6.03
C TYR A 29 5.43 -0.95 -5.09
N LEU A 30 4.58 -1.95 -5.33
CA LEU A 30 3.45 -2.28 -4.46
C LEU A 30 3.71 -3.60 -3.73
N ALA A 31 3.53 -3.61 -2.41
CA ALA A 31 3.57 -4.82 -1.60
C ALA A 31 2.28 -4.95 -0.80
N LYS A 32 1.72 -6.15 -0.67
CA LYS A 32 0.52 -6.35 0.15
C LYS A 32 0.94 -6.62 1.60
N ILE A 33 0.30 -5.92 2.54
CA ILE A 33 0.51 -6.11 3.97
C ILE A 33 -0.78 -6.61 4.62
N ASP A 34 -0.65 -7.59 5.51
CA ASP A 34 -1.68 -8.00 6.45
C ASP A 34 -1.43 -7.30 7.79
N LEU A 35 -2.42 -6.55 8.28
CA LEU A 35 -2.26 -5.70 9.45
C LEU A 35 -2.47 -6.50 10.73
N ARG A 36 -1.59 -6.26 11.70
CA ARG A 36 -1.71 -6.87 13.03
C ARG A 36 -2.93 -6.34 13.80
N THR A 37 -3.27 -5.07 13.59
CA THR A 37 -4.44 -4.42 14.14
C THR A 37 -5.20 -3.76 12.98
N PRO A 38 -6.52 -3.95 12.88
CA PRO A 38 -7.29 -3.31 11.82
C PRO A 38 -7.15 -1.78 11.84
N LEU A 39 -7.07 -1.19 10.65
CA LEU A 39 -6.96 0.26 10.47
C LEU A 39 -8.32 0.84 10.06
N SER A 40 -8.87 1.73 10.87
CA SER A 40 -10.11 2.44 10.55
C SER A 40 -9.83 3.63 9.62
N VAL A 41 -10.50 3.67 8.48
CA VAL A 41 -10.42 4.75 7.48
C VAL A 41 -11.84 5.21 7.15
N GLY A 42 -12.32 6.24 7.86
CA GLY A 42 -13.72 6.65 7.80
C GLY A 42 -14.62 5.57 8.39
N GLU A 43 -15.59 5.08 7.62
CA GLU A 43 -16.52 4.01 8.00
C GLU A 43 -16.03 2.61 7.60
N VAL A 44 -14.83 2.51 7.01
CA VAL A 44 -14.24 1.24 6.55
C VAL A 44 -13.15 0.78 7.50
N GLU A 45 -13.19 -0.50 7.86
CA GLU A 45 -12.12 -1.16 8.61
C GLU A 45 -11.27 -2.00 7.66
N LEU A 46 -9.95 -1.74 7.65
CA LEU A 46 -8.99 -2.41 6.80
C LEU A 46 -8.17 -3.40 7.62
N THR A 47 -8.20 -4.67 7.28
CA THR A 47 -7.26 -5.68 7.79
C THR A 47 -6.08 -5.87 6.84
N GLU A 48 -6.24 -5.50 5.58
CA GLU A 48 -5.20 -5.60 4.55
C GLU A 48 -5.21 -4.37 3.64
N LEU A 49 -4.05 -4.02 3.11
CA LEU A 49 -3.91 -2.96 2.09
C LEU A 49 -2.59 -3.09 1.32
N PHE A 50 -2.38 -2.23 0.33
CA PHE A 50 -1.13 -2.16 -0.42
C PHE A 50 -0.21 -1.07 0.12
N LEU A 51 1.03 -1.41 0.43
CA LEU A 51 2.11 -0.45 0.61
C LEU A 51 2.55 0.07 -0.74
N ASN A 52 2.49 1.39 -0.95
CA ASN A 52 3.11 2.05 -2.08
C ASN A 52 4.48 2.57 -1.64
N LEU A 53 5.53 1.85 -2.06
CA LEU A 53 6.91 2.09 -1.66
C LEU A 53 7.59 3.18 -2.52
N GLY A 54 6.87 3.74 -3.49
CA GLY A 54 7.44 4.62 -4.51
C GLY A 54 8.39 3.85 -5.44
N PRO A 55 9.48 4.48 -5.93
CA PRO A 55 10.33 3.90 -6.97
C PRO A 55 11.33 2.83 -6.46
N ASN A 56 11.27 2.44 -5.18
CA ASN A 56 12.24 1.53 -4.58
C ASN A 56 11.54 0.50 -3.69
N SER A 57 11.81 -0.79 -3.90
CA SER A 57 11.29 -1.89 -3.08
C SER A 57 11.85 -1.94 -1.66
N ARG A 58 12.93 -1.18 -1.40
CA ARG A 58 13.65 -1.10 -0.12
C ARG A 58 14.20 -2.45 0.38
N GLY A 59 14.33 -3.43 -0.50
CA GLY A 59 14.82 -4.78 -0.14
C GLY A 59 13.84 -5.62 0.68
N LEU A 60 12.58 -5.16 0.80
CA LEU A 60 11.52 -5.89 1.48
C LEU A 60 11.13 -7.16 0.72
N THR A 61 10.73 -8.19 1.45
CA THR A 61 10.34 -9.50 0.93
C THR A 61 9.10 -10.04 1.62
N ASN A 62 8.44 -11.01 0.97
CA ASN A 62 7.32 -11.72 1.56
C ASN A 62 7.71 -12.37 2.90
N GLY A 63 6.86 -12.17 3.92
CA GLY A 63 7.07 -12.67 5.28
C GLY A 63 7.74 -11.68 6.23
N ASP A 64 8.26 -10.55 5.74
CA ASP A 64 8.86 -9.52 6.59
C ASP A 64 7.81 -8.91 7.53
N ARG A 65 8.20 -8.76 8.80
CA ARG A 65 7.44 -8.01 9.80
C ARG A 65 7.82 -6.55 9.68
N VAL A 66 6.86 -5.70 9.40
CA VAL A 66 7.13 -4.29 9.11
C VAL A 66 6.34 -3.36 10.00
N SER A 67 6.96 -2.23 10.33
CA SER A 67 6.33 -1.06 10.94
C SER A 67 6.39 0.07 9.94
N VAL A 68 5.24 0.56 9.50
CA VAL A 68 5.11 1.46 8.34
C VAL A 68 4.38 2.74 8.76
N THR A 69 4.93 3.87 8.38
CA THR A 69 4.29 5.19 8.54
C THR A 69 4.02 5.79 7.17
N GLY A 70 2.80 6.31 6.97
CA GLY A 70 2.43 6.86 5.68
C GLY A 70 1.04 7.47 5.66
N VAL A 71 0.58 7.85 4.46
CA VAL A 71 -0.75 8.42 4.25
C VAL A 71 -1.62 7.42 3.53
N VAL A 72 -2.84 7.17 4.05
CA VAL A 72 -3.79 6.30 3.36
C VAL A 72 -4.47 7.05 2.22
N ALA A 73 -4.49 6.45 1.04
CA ALA A 73 -5.17 6.96 -0.14
C ALA A 73 -5.97 5.85 -0.83
N LEU A 74 -7.19 6.18 -1.28
CA LEU A 74 -7.95 5.31 -2.18
C LEU A 74 -7.50 5.58 -3.61
N ARG A 75 -6.93 4.58 -4.28
CA ARG A 75 -6.34 4.71 -5.62
C ARG A 75 -6.94 3.76 -6.62
N ASN A 76 -6.95 4.15 -7.89
CA ASN A 76 -7.43 3.29 -8.95
C ASN A 76 -6.33 2.29 -9.30
N LEU A 77 -6.68 1.00 -9.38
CA LEU A 77 -5.73 -0.02 -9.81
C LEU A 77 -6.08 -0.47 -11.22
N ILE A 78 -5.11 -0.33 -12.13
CA ILE A 78 -5.18 -0.87 -13.48
C ILE A 78 -4.75 -2.33 -13.40
N THR A 79 -5.68 -3.22 -13.67
CA THR A 79 -5.37 -4.65 -13.78
C THR A 79 -4.48 -4.91 -15.00
N ARG A 80 -3.79 -6.06 -15.05
CA ARG A 80 -2.98 -6.49 -16.21
C ARG A 80 -3.74 -6.46 -17.55
N SER A 81 -5.08 -6.50 -17.52
CA SER A 81 -5.95 -6.39 -18.70
C SER A 81 -6.20 -4.95 -19.17
N GLY A 82 -5.62 -3.94 -18.52
CA GLY A 82 -5.89 -2.52 -18.78
C GLY A 82 -7.21 -2.02 -18.18
N LYS A 83 -8.02 -2.90 -17.57
CA LYS A 83 -9.26 -2.50 -16.90
C LYS A 83 -8.98 -1.85 -15.56
N ILE A 84 -9.58 -0.69 -15.34
CA ILE A 84 -9.62 0.00 -14.05
C ILE A 84 -10.61 -0.72 -13.15
N ARG A 85 -10.17 -1.18 -11.98
CA ARG A 85 -11.08 -1.77 -10.99
C ARG A 85 -12.00 -0.68 -10.41
N ARG A 86 -13.30 -0.78 -10.66
CA ARG A 86 -14.30 0.10 -10.04
C ARG A 86 -14.28 -0.12 -8.52
N GLY A 87 -14.11 0.95 -7.75
CA GLY A 87 -14.04 0.92 -6.28
C GLY A 87 -12.66 1.24 -5.69
N GLY A 88 -11.61 1.34 -6.51
CA GLY A 88 -10.26 1.62 -6.05
C GLY A 88 -9.69 0.54 -5.11
N VAL A 89 -8.48 0.78 -4.60
CA VAL A 89 -7.85 0.02 -3.53
C VAL A 89 -7.22 0.99 -2.55
N TYR A 90 -7.29 0.68 -1.26
CA TYR A 90 -6.57 1.45 -0.27
C TYR A 90 -5.08 1.15 -0.39
N GLN A 91 -4.30 2.21 -0.50
CA GLN A 91 -2.85 2.17 -0.47
C GLN A 91 -2.35 3.02 0.69
N LEU A 92 -1.29 2.56 1.35
CA LEU A 92 -0.51 3.38 2.27
C LEU A 92 0.70 3.92 1.51
N LEU A 93 0.72 5.23 1.30
CA LEU A 93 1.83 5.95 0.69
C LEU A 93 2.97 6.03 1.69
N VAL A 94 3.97 5.18 1.51
CA VAL A 94 5.00 4.94 2.52
C VAL A 94 5.97 6.10 2.59
N GLN A 95 6.03 6.72 3.77
CA GLN A 95 7.04 7.72 4.11
C GLN A 95 8.23 7.03 4.80
N ASP A 96 7.94 6.24 5.85
CA ASP A 96 8.93 5.47 6.60
C ASP A 96 8.51 4.00 6.70
N VAL A 97 9.48 3.09 6.64
CA VAL A 97 9.26 1.65 6.88
C VAL A 97 10.48 1.06 7.56
N ARG A 98 10.24 0.21 8.56
CA ARG A 98 11.26 -0.53 9.32
C ARG A 98 10.93 -2.02 9.30
N TRP A 99 11.94 -2.86 9.17
CA TRP A 99 11.82 -4.32 9.01
C TRP A 99 13.01 -5.04 9.66
#